data_AF-A0A8T4ZUR8-F1
#
_entry.id   AF-A0A8T4ZUR8-F1
#
_cell.length_a   1.000
_cell.length_b   1.000
_cell.length_c   1.000
_cell.angle_alpha   90.00
_cell.angle_beta   90.00
_cell.angle_gamma   90.00
#
_symmetry.space_group_name_H-M   'P 1'
#
loop_
_entity.id
_entity.type
_entity.pdbx_description
1 polymer ?
#
loop_
_entity_poly.entity_id
_entity_poly.type
_entity_poly.pdbx_seq_one_letter_code
_entity_poly.pdbx_strand_id
1 'polypeptide(L)' 'MSKKLTPKQRMKIKARMARALKEDIKDLSADFQKILIDDLATAFQNRINVLMRVQAKRSY' A
#
# COMPACT_ATOMS: atom_id res chain seq x y z
N MET A 1 -7.59 -7.40 -15.19
CA MET A 1 -6.69 -8.27 -14.39
C MET A 1 -6.47 -7.69 -13.01
N SER A 2 -6.58 -8.49 -11.96
CA SER A 2 -6.10 -8.14 -10.61
C SER A 2 -4.57 -8.22 -10.63
N LYS A 3 -3.87 -7.09 -10.59
CA LYS A 3 -2.41 -7.12 -10.40
C LYS A 3 -2.16 -7.35 -8.91
N LYS A 4 -1.71 -8.54 -8.52
CA LYS A 4 -1.14 -8.74 -7.19
C LYS A 4 0.31 -8.25 -7.24
N LEU A 5 0.73 -7.49 -6.23
CA LEU A 5 2.14 -7.11 -6.10
C LEU A 5 2.96 -8.36 -5.89
N THR A 6 4.13 -8.42 -6.53
CA THR A 6 5.14 -9.39 -6.13
C THR A 6 5.63 -9.06 -4.72
N PRO A 7 6.17 -10.04 -3.97
CA PRO A 7 6.74 -9.78 -2.65
C PRO A 7 7.76 -8.63 -2.64
N LYS A 8 8.60 -8.54 -3.68
CA LYS A 8 9.58 -7.46 -3.87
C LYS A 8 8.94 -6.08 -4.04
N GLN A 9 7.85 -6.00 -4.81
CA GLN A 9 7.11 -4.75 -4.98
C GLN A 9 6.38 -4.34 -3.69
N ARG A 10 5.77 -5.30 -2.98
CA ARG A 10 5.13 -5.06 -1.69
C ARG A 10 6.14 -4.53 -0.67
N MET A 11 7.33 -5.13 -0.60
CA MET A 11 8.42 -4.66 0.28
C MET A 11 8.82 -3.22 -0.04
N LYS A 12 8.97 -2.87 -1.33
CA LYS A 12 9.29 -1.49 -1.75
C LYS A 12 8.21 -0.48 -1.35
N ILE A 13 6.93 -0.84 -1.48
CA ILE A 13 5.82 0.03 -1.08
C ILE A 13 5.81 0.26 0.42
N LYS A 14 5.96 -0.80 1.22
CA LYS A 14 6.07 -0.68 2.68
C LYS A 14 7.22 0.24 3.10
N ALA A 15 8.41 0.06 2.51
CA ALA A 15 9.57 0.90 2.82
C ALA A 15 9.33 2.38 2.46
N ARG A 16 8.64 2.66 1.35
CA ARG A 16 8.26 4.02 0.96
C ARG A 16 7.25 4.62 1.94
N MET A 17 6.22 3.86 2.32
CA MET A 17 5.21 4.30 3.29
C MET A 17 5.84 4.57 4.66
N ALA A 18 6.67 3.66 5.16
CA ALA A 18 7.36 3.82 6.44
C ALA A 18 8.26 5.07 6.45
N ARG A 19 8.93 5.35 5.33
CA ARG A 19 9.74 6.57 5.18
C ARG A 19 8.87 7.83 5.12
N ALA A 20 7.78 7.81 4.37
CA ALA A 20 6.92 8.96 4.17
C ALA A 20 6.15 9.35 5.44
N LEU A 21 5.73 8.37 6.22
CA LEU A 21 4.90 8.56 7.42
C LEU A 21 5.72 8.57 8.71
N LYS A 22 7.06 8.54 8.62
CA LYS A 22 7.96 8.33 9.76
C LYS A 22 7.64 9.25 10.94
N GLU A 23 7.45 10.53 10.68
CA GLU A 23 7.20 11.53 11.73
C GLU A 23 5.77 11.44 12.27
N ASP A 24 4.80 11.04 11.45
CA ASP A 24 3.39 10.89 11.85
C ASP A 24 3.17 9.65 12.74
N ILE A 25 4.01 8.63 12.59
CA ILE A 25 3.87 7.34 13.29
C ILE A 25 4.94 7.13 14.36
N LYS A 26 5.79 8.12 14.63
CA LYS A 26 6.97 7.97 15.50
C LYS A 26 6.63 7.58 16.94
N ASP A 27 5.45 7.98 17.42
CA ASP A 27 4.99 7.71 18.79
C ASP A 27 4.31 6.32 18.91
N LEU A 28 4.08 5.63 17.79
CA LEU A 28 3.62 4.25 17.81
C LEU A 28 4.77 3.30 18.15
N SER A 29 4.47 2.21 18.85
CA SER A 29 5.41 1.11 19.05
C SER A 29 5.83 0.51 17.70
N ALA A 30 6.99 -0.14 17.66
CA ALA A 30 7.48 -0.80 16.44
C ALA A 30 6.47 -1.81 15.87
N ASP A 31 5.75 -2.52 16.74
CA ASP A 31 4.70 -3.47 16.33
C ASP A 31 3.51 -2.75 15.70
N PHE A 32 3.05 -1.64 16.28
CA PHE A 32 1.96 -0.84 15.69
C PHE A 32 2.37 -0.15 14.40
N GLN A 33 3.60 0.34 14.30
CA GLN A 33 4.14 0.86 13.03
C GLN A 33 4.14 -0.23 11.96
N LYS A 34 4.57 -1.45 12.29
CA LYS A 34 4.59 -2.59 11.37
C LYS A 34 3.18 -2.97 10.91
N ILE A 35 2.22 -3.08 11.83
CA ILE A 35 0.82 -3.39 11.52
C ILE A 35 0.24 -2.33 10.57
N LEU A 36 0.39 -1.05 10.93
CA LEU A 36 -0.12 0.07 10.13
C LEU A 36 0.45 0.06 8.71
N ILE A 37 1.77 -0.12 8.56
CA ILE A 37 2.42 -0.15 7.24
C ILE A 37 1.98 -1.36 6.41
N ASP A 38 1.75 -2.52 7.04
CA ASP A 38 1.22 -3.71 6.38
C ASP A 38 -0.21 -3.51 5.85
N ASP A 39 -1.05 -2.88 6.65
CA ASP A 39 -2.45 -2.57 6.33
C ASP A 39 -2.53 -1.53 5.22
N LEU A 40 -1.76 -0.44 5.31
CA LEU A 40 -1.68 0.58 4.28
C LEU A 40 -1.20 0.01 2.94
N ALA A 41 -0.22 -0.88 2.94
CA ALA A 41 0.24 -1.54 1.71
C ALA A 41 -0.87 -2.39 1.07
N THR A 42 -1.69 -3.05 1.89
CA THR A 42 -2.84 -3.84 1.43
C THR A 42 -3.95 -2.96 0.89
N ALA A 43 -4.33 -1.91 1.63
CA ALA A 43 -5.35 -0.95 1.23
C ALA A 43 -4.98 -0.23 -0.07
N PHE A 44 -3.72 0.20 -0.20
CA PHE A 44 -3.18 0.81 -1.42
C PHE A 44 -3.32 -0.12 -2.62
N GLN A 45 -2.93 -1.39 -2.47
CA GLN A 45 -3.04 -2.35 -3.56
C GLN A 45 -4.49 -2.61 -3.98
N ASN A 46 -5.38 -2.74 -3.00
CA ASN A 46 -6.82 -2.91 -3.26
C ASN A 46 -7.38 -1.72 -4.03
N ARG A 47 -7.03 -0.50 -3.62
CA ARG A 47 -7.53 0.73 -4.26
C ARG A 47 -7.02 0.88 -5.69
N ILE A 48 -5.73 0.65 -5.92
CA ILE A 48 -5.14 0.68 -7.28
C ILE A 48 -5.81 -0.35 -8.18
N ASN A 49 -6.04 -1.58 -7.68
CA ASN A 49 -6.73 -2.61 -8.45
C ASN A 49 -8.16 -2.22 -8.82
N VAL A 50 -8.91 -1.58 -7.92
CA VAL A 50 -10.27 -1.10 -8.21
C VAL A 50 -10.22 0.04 -9.23
N LEU A 51 -9.37 1.04 -9.02
CA LEU A 51 -9.28 2.20 -9.90
C LEU A 51 -8.85 1.82 -11.33
N MET A 52 -7.87 0.93 -11.48
CA MET A 52 -7.48 0.42 -12.80
C MET A 52 -8.64 -0.30 -13.51
N ARG A 53 -9.46 -1.07 -12.78
CA ARG A 53 -10.65 -1.73 -13.37
C ARG A 53 -11.69 -0.71 -13.81
N VAL A 54 -11.94 0.32 -13.00
CA VAL A 54 -12.90 1.39 -13.33
C VAL A 54 -12.41 2.17 -14.55
N GLN A 55 -11.13 2.52 -14.60
CA GLN A 55 -10.53 3.22 -15.74
C GLN A 55 -10.64 2.41 -17.03
N ALA A 56 -10.28 1.13 -17.01
CA ALA A 56 -10.37 0.26 -18.18
C ALA A 56 -11.81 0.11 -18.72
N LYS A 57 -12.83 0.16 -17.84
CA LYS A 57 -14.24 0.12 -18.22
C LYS A 57 -14.78 1.42 -18.81
N ARG A 58 -14.15 2.56 -18.50
CA ARG A 58 -14.53 3.88 -19.03
C ARG A 58 -13.86 4.22 -20.36
N SER A 59 -12.83 3.46 -20.76
CA SER A 59 -12.09 3.67 -22.01
C SER A 59 -12.70 2.91 -23.20
N TYR A 60 -14.00 2.62 -23.17
CA TYR A 60 -14.79 2.03 -24.25
C TYR A 60 -15.79 3.04 -24.79
#